data_AF-A0A957Q389-F1
#
_entry.id   AF-A0A957Q389-F1
#
_cell.length_a   1.000
_cell.length_b   1.000
_cell.length_c   1.000
_cell.angle_alpha   90.00
_cell.angle_beta   90.00
_cell.angle_gamma   90.00
#
_symmetry.space_group_name_H-M   'P 1'
#
loop_
_entity.id
_entity.type
_entity.pdbx_description
1 polymer ?
#
loop_
_entity_poly.entity_id
_entity_poly.type
_entity_poly.pdbx_seq_one_letter_code
_entity_poly.pdbx_strand_id
1 'polypeptide(L)'
;MATKEQRLELRIDVLDKENQRAQALPGLMPSKLIEAILQEFRGDLDYLGTTVDDYDLQVAASQSPLDYQKPLSEQLDEGERLTLIERTVPIPVGAQRLAQRVYLREQISGKVFKLNWVPAIIGRADRSLNDEHLLAVDLGELLRGSRVSRRHAQIVEDHGQLFLEV
;
A
#
# COMPACT_ATOMS: atom_id res chain seq x y z
N MET A 1 -34.41 -6.49 -18.52
CA MET A 1 -33.31 -7.05 -19.33
C MET A 1 -32.05 -6.30 -18.92
N ALA A 2 -31.07 -6.96 -18.31
CA ALA A 2 -29.82 -6.31 -17.93
C ALA A 2 -28.92 -6.23 -19.17
N THR A 3 -28.63 -5.01 -19.63
CA THR A 3 -27.65 -4.76 -20.68
C THR A 3 -26.31 -5.28 -20.17
N LYS A 4 -25.70 -6.22 -20.90
CA LYS A 4 -24.36 -6.73 -20.58
C LYS A 4 -23.39 -5.58 -20.86
N GLU A 5 -23.03 -4.82 -19.84
CA GLU A 5 -22.00 -3.77 -19.99
C GLU A 5 -20.72 -4.43 -20.50
N GLN A 6 -20.22 -3.92 -21.63
CA GLN A 6 -18.97 -4.38 -22.22
C GLN A 6 -17.84 -4.05 -21.25
N ARG A 7 -17.08 -5.07 -20.84
CA ARG A 7 -15.95 -4.88 -19.92
C ARG A 7 -14.79 -4.21 -20.65
N LEU A 8 -14.08 -3.36 -19.93
CA LEU A 8 -12.83 -2.75 -20.36
C LEU A 8 -11.70 -3.75 -20.15
N GLU A 9 -11.03 -4.17 -21.22
CA GLU A 9 -9.82 -4.99 -21.11
C GLU A 9 -8.61 -4.13 -20.72
N LEU A 10 -7.85 -4.58 -19.72
CA LEU A 10 -6.69 -3.87 -19.19
C LEU A 10 -5.51 -4.82 -19.01
N ARG A 11 -4.31 -4.25 -18.97
CA ARG A 11 -3.10 -4.92 -18.48
C ARG A 11 -2.59 -4.21 -17.24
N ILE A 12 -2.14 -4.95 -16.24
CA ILE A 12 -1.74 -4.38 -14.95
C ILE A 12 -0.39 -4.97 -14.53
N ASP A 13 0.56 -4.11 -14.24
CA ASP A 13 1.79 -4.46 -13.55
C ASP A 13 1.57 -4.35 -12.06
N VAL A 14 1.66 -5.48 -11.37
CA VAL A 14 1.47 -5.60 -9.93
C VAL A 14 2.84 -5.85 -9.30
N LEU A 15 3.56 -4.78 -9.00
CA LEU A 15 4.92 -4.83 -8.44
C LEU A 15 5.88 -5.64 -9.34
N ASP A 16 6.29 -6.83 -8.94
CA ASP A 16 7.16 -7.74 -9.72
C ASP A 16 6.38 -8.65 -10.70
N LYS A 17 5.04 -8.67 -10.63
CA LYS A 17 4.16 -9.39 -11.55
C LYS A 17 3.69 -8.46 -12.67
N GLU A 18 4.42 -8.46 -13.76
CA GLU A 18 4.10 -7.64 -14.93
C GLU A 18 2.99 -8.24 -15.80
N ASN A 19 2.31 -7.37 -16.56
CA ASN A 19 1.44 -7.72 -17.68
C ASN A 19 0.27 -8.66 -17.32
N GLN A 20 -0.30 -8.49 -16.13
CA GLN A 20 -1.46 -9.24 -15.67
C GLN A 20 -2.72 -8.78 -16.42
N ARG A 21 -3.46 -9.71 -17.01
CA ARG A 21 -4.68 -9.37 -17.74
C ARG A 21 -5.83 -9.14 -16.76
N ALA A 22 -6.59 -8.07 -16.98
CA ALA A 22 -7.78 -7.75 -16.19
C ALA A 22 -8.96 -7.37 -17.09
N GLN A 23 -10.18 -7.58 -16.59
CA GLN A 23 -11.41 -7.10 -17.21
C GLN A 23 -12.22 -6.32 -16.19
N ALA A 24 -12.16 -5.00 -16.28
CA ALA A 24 -12.84 -4.10 -15.36
C ALA A 24 -14.23 -3.72 -15.88
N LEU A 25 -15.13 -3.36 -14.95
CA LEU A 25 -16.35 -2.67 -15.33
C LEU A 25 -15.98 -1.24 -15.77
N PRO A 26 -16.59 -0.69 -16.83
CA PRO A 26 -16.30 0.67 -17.30
C PRO A 26 -16.43 1.73 -16.20
N GLY A 27 -17.52 1.63 -15.42
CA GLY A 27 -17.82 2.52 -14.29
C GLY A 27 -17.06 2.23 -13.00
N LEU A 28 -16.09 1.30 -12.99
CA LEU A 28 -15.29 1.01 -11.80
C LEU A 28 -14.41 2.23 -11.47
N MET A 29 -14.25 2.53 -10.18
CA MET A 29 -13.33 3.57 -9.71
C MET A 29 -11.92 2.99 -9.50
N PRO A 30 -10.84 3.79 -9.65
CA PRO A 30 -9.47 3.33 -9.40
C PRO A 30 -9.26 2.67 -8.04
N SER A 31 -9.84 3.21 -6.97
CA SER A 31 -9.74 2.63 -5.61
C SER A 31 -10.33 1.22 -5.51
N LYS A 32 -11.40 0.95 -6.26
CA LYS A 32 -12.02 -0.38 -6.33
C LYS A 32 -11.23 -1.36 -7.19
N LEU A 33 -10.54 -0.87 -8.21
CA LEU A 33 -9.59 -1.69 -8.95
C LEU A 33 -8.39 -2.07 -8.06
N ILE A 34 -7.85 -1.13 -7.29
CA ILE A 34 -6.78 -1.43 -6.31
C ILE A 34 -7.26 -2.46 -5.30
N GLU A 35 -8.43 -2.28 -4.69
CA GLU A 35 -9.01 -3.24 -3.75
C GLU A 35 -9.06 -4.66 -4.35
N ALA A 36 -9.53 -4.79 -5.61
CA ALA A 36 -9.58 -6.07 -6.31
C ALA A 36 -8.18 -6.66 -6.57
N ILE A 37 -7.21 -5.85 -6.98
CA ILE A 37 -5.81 -6.29 -7.17
C ILE A 37 -5.23 -6.80 -5.83
N LEU A 38 -5.39 -6.03 -4.75
CA LEU A 38 -4.87 -6.42 -3.43
C LEU A 38 -5.51 -7.71 -2.91
N GLN A 39 -6.78 -7.97 -3.24
CA GLN A 39 -7.46 -9.21 -2.87
C GLN A 39 -6.96 -10.41 -3.68
N GLU A 40 -6.81 -10.24 -5.00
CA GLU A 40 -6.35 -11.31 -5.91
C GLU A 40 -4.92 -11.75 -5.59
N PHE A 41 -4.01 -10.79 -5.38
CA PHE A 41 -2.57 -11.07 -5.28
C PHE A 41 -2.04 -11.26 -3.84
N ARG A 42 -2.89 -11.17 -2.81
CA ARG A 42 -2.47 -11.28 -1.39
C ARG A 42 -1.72 -12.58 -1.06
N GLY A 43 -2.07 -13.69 -1.70
CA GLY A 43 -1.43 -14.99 -1.48
C GLY A 43 -0.16 -15.23 -2.32
N ASP A 44 0.03 -14.39 -3.34
CA ASP A 44 1.07 -14.54 -4.35
C ASP A 44 2.27 -13.64 -4.08
N LEU A 45 2.04 -12.49 -3.44
CA LEU A 45 3.04 -11.46 -3.16
C LEU A 45 3.14 -11.22 -1.66
N ASP A 46 4.19 -11.79 -1.06
CA ASP A 46 4.37 -11.78 0.39
C ASP A 46 4.57 -10.39 1.02
N TYR A 47 4.86 -9.39 0.21
CA TYR A 47 5.09 -8.02 0.66
C TYR A 47 3.96 -7.07 0.22
N LEU A 48 2.89 -7.61 -0.40
CA LEU A 48 1.73 -6.83 -0.76
C LEU A 48 0.88 -6.53 0.49
N GLY A 49 0.77 -5.24 0.79
CA GLY A 49 -0.10 -4.70 1.83
C GLY A 49 -1.58 -4.90 1.50
N THR A 50 -2.42 -4.63 2.49
CA THR A 50 -3.88 -4.80 2.37
C THR A 50 -4.66 -3.49 2.38
N THR A 51 -3.97 -2.37 2.55
CA THR A 51 -4.56 -1.03 2.67
C THR A 51 -4.56 -0.37 1.30
N VAL A 52 -5.75 -0.02 0.78
CA VAL A 52 -5.89 0.61 -0.54
C VAL A 52 -5.12 1.93 -0.65
N ASP A 53 -5.14 2.73 0.42
CA ASP A 53 -4.52 4.07 0.45
C ASP A 53 -2.99 4.07 0.42
N ASP A 54 -2.36 2.90 0.58
CA ASP A 54 -0.92 2.71 0.45
C ASP A 54 -0.49 2.58 -1.01
N TYR A 55 -1.42 2.57 -1.96
CA TYR A 55 -1.17 2.32 -3.37
C TYR A 55 -1.79 3.39 -4.28
N ASP A 56 -1.14 3.59 -5.43
CA ASP A 56 -1.65 4.37 -6.54
C ASP A 56 -1.62 3.58 -7.86
N LEU A 57 -2.49 3.96 -8.80
CA LEU A 57 -2.46 3.48 -10.17
C LEU A 57 -1.96 4.56 -11.12
N GLN A 58 -1.07 4.17 -12.02
CA GLN A 58 -0.55 5.03 -13.08
C GLN A 58 -0.67 4.35 -14.43
N VAL A 59 -0.82 5.13 -15.50
CA VAL A 59 -0.68 4.63 -16.87
C VAL A 59 0.80 4.32 -17.11
N ALA A 60 1.11 3.08 -17.50
CA ALA A 60 2.50 2.60 -17.55
C ALA A 60 3.35 3.36 -18.58
N ALA A 61 2.77 3.78 -19.71
CA ALA A 61 3.47 4.47 -20.77
C ALA A 61 3.88 5.91 -20.40
N SER A 62 3.01 6.64 -19.70
CA SER A 62 3.19 8.05 -19.34
C SER A 62 3.61 8.27 -17.88
N GLN A 63 3.49 7.25 -17.03
CA GLN A 63 3.59 7.32 -15.57
C GLN A 63 2.63 8.35 -14.94
N SER A 64 1.57 8.73 -15.66
CA SER A 64 0.58 9.67 -15.16
C SER A 64 -0.38 8.97 -14.18
N PRO A 65 -0.64 9.55 -13.00
CA PRO A 65 -1.62 9.00 -12.07
C PRO A 65 -3.04 9.04 -12.63
N LEU A 66 -3.85 8.07 -12.25
CA LEU A 66 -5.29 8.11 -12.53
C LEU A 66 -5.98 9.18 -11.69
N ASP A 67 -7.09 9.70 -12.20
CA ASP A 67 -8.01 10.59 -11.48
C ASP A 67 -9.02 9.73 -10.69
N TYR A 68 -8.90 9.75 -9.36
CA TYR A 68 -9.71 8.94 -8.45
C TYR A 68 -11.15 9.45 -8.31
N GLN A 69 -11.48 10.58 -8.93
CA GLN A 69 -12.84 11.11 -8.98
C GLN A 69 -13.58 10.71 -10.26
N LYS A 70 -12.92 9.98 -11.17
CA LYS A 70 -13.51 9.52 -12.44
C LYS A 70 -13.48 8.00 -12.55
N PRO A 71 -14.47 7.41 -13.24
CA PRO A 71 -14.45 5.99 -13.56
C PRO A 71 -13.32 5.66 -14.55
N LEU A 72 -12.95 4.38 -14.66
CA LEU A 72 -11.87 3.93 -15.52
C LEU A 72 -12.12 4.25 -17.00
N SER A 73 -13.34 4.07 -17.49
CA SER A 73 -13.66 4.28 -18.91
C SER A 73 -13.63 5.75 -19.37
N GLU A 74 -13.57 6.71 -18.45
CA GLU A 74 -13.44 8.14 -18.78
C GLU A 74 -11.98 8.58 -18.94
N GLN A 75 -11.02 7.71 -18.60
CA GLN A 75 -9.60 8.06 -18.56
C GLN A 75 -8.67 7.00 -19.17
N LEU A 76 -9.19 5.82 -19.50
CA LEU A 76 -8.43 4.72 -20.11
C LEU A 76 -9.10 4.21 -21.38
N ASP A 77 -8.28 3.87 -22.36
CA ASP A 77 -8.68 3.17 -23.56
C ASP A 77 -8.62 1.63 -23.38
N GLU A 78 -9.22 0.89 -24.31
CA GLU A 78 -9.19 -0.58 -24.31
C GLU A 78 -7.75 -1.09 -24.49
N GLY A 79 -7.33 -2.01 -23.63
CA GLY A 79 -6.00 -2.62 -23.66
C GLY A 79 -4.91 -1.80 -22.98
N GLU A 80 -5.25 -0.66 -22.37
CA GLU A 80 -4.29 0.20 -21.68
C GLU A 80 -3.54 -0.57 -20.57
N ARG A 81 -2.25 -0.24 -20.40
CA ARG A 81 -1.39 -0.85 -19.38
C ARG A 81 -1.27 0.09 -18.19
N LEU A 82 -1.62 -0.42 -17.01
CA LEU A 82 -1.49 0.27 -15.73
C LEU A 82 -0.35 -0.32 -14.91
N THR A 83 0.20 0.48 -14.00
CA THR A 83 1.17 0.05 -12.99
C THR A 83 0.61 0.37 -11.61
N LEU A 84 0.51 -0.65 -10.75
CA LEU A 84 0.29 -0.47 -9.33
C LEU A 84 1.60 -0.06 -8.67
N ILE A 85 1.61 1.11 -8.04
CA ILE A 85 2.76 1.64 -7.32
C ILE A 85 2.44 1.82 -5.84
N GLU A 86 3.45 1.70 -5.00
CA GLU A 86 3.32 2.05 -3.59
C GLU A 86 3.43 3.57 -3.44
N ARG A 87 2.47 4.16 -2.73
CA ARG A 87 2.46 5.59 -2.45
C ARG A 87 3.67 5.95 -1.60
N THR A 88 4.31 7.06 -1.97
CA THR A 88 5.38 7.64 -1.16
C THR A 88 4.78 8.60 -0.15
N VAL A 89 4.99 8.33 1.13
CA VAL A 89 4.59 9.20 2.22
C VAL A 89 5.70 10.21 2.55
N PRO A 90 5.37 11.42 3.04
CA PRO A 90 6.35 12.38 3.54
C PRO A 90 7.16 11.78 4.69
N ILE A 91 8.46 12.07 4.73
CA ILE A 91 9.32 11.63 5.84
C ILE A 91 9.07 12.57 7.03
N PRO A 92 8.75 12.04 8.22
CA PRO A 92 8.58 12.86 9.41
C PRO A 92 9.86 13.58 9.82
N VAL A 93 9.73 14.66 10.58
CA VAL A 93 10.89 15.37 11.16
C VAL A 93 11.66 14.41 12.07
N GLY A 94 12.99 14.39 11.95
CA GLY A 94 13.85 13.51 12.75
C GLY A 94 13.93 12.05 12.26
N ALA A 95 13.19 11.71 11.21
CA ALA A 95 13.29 10.42 10.52
C ALA A 95 14.18 10.50 9.28
N GLN A 96 14.71 9.35 8.86
CA GLN A 96 15.48 9.16 7.65
C GLN A 96 14.78 8.16 6.76
N ARG A 97 14.90 8.32 5.43
CA ARG A 97 14.38 7.34 4.49
C ARG A 97 15.19 6.05 4.58
N LEU A 98 14.50 4.91 4.59
CA LEU A 98 15.14 3.61 4.46
C LEU A 98 15.84 3.49 3.10
N ALA A 99 17.08 2.99 3.08
CA ALA A 99 17.84 2.79 1.85
C ALA A 99 17.24 1.69 0.96
N GLN A 100 16.50 0.76 1.55
CA GLN A 100 15.88 -0.39 0.89
C GLN A 100 14.39 -0.48 1.24
N ARG A 101 13.62 -1.24 0.45
CA ARG A 101 12.22 -1.52 0.76
C ARG A 101 12.16 -2.53 1.91
N VAL A 102 11.55 -2.13 3.01
CA VAL A 102 11.39 -2.98 4.20
C VAL A 102 9.91 -3.11 4.51
N TYR A 103 9.50 -4.33 4.82
CA TYR A 103 8.11 -4.66 5.16
C TYR A 103 8.06 -5.36 6.50
N LEU A 104 7.09 -4.98 7.32
CA LEU A 104 6.76 -5.66 8.56
C LEU A 104 5.48 -6.47 8.34
N ARG A 105 5.51 -7.76 8.65
CA ARG A 105 4.32 -8.61 8.62
C ARG A 105 3.92 -9.01 10.03
N GLU A 106 2.70 -8.64 10.42
CA GLU A 106 2.08 -9.14 11.64
C GLU A 106 1.62 -10.58 11.42
N GLN A 107 2.07 -11.49 12.29
CA GLN A 107 2.00 -12.94 12.04
C GLN A 107 0.58 -13.53 12.13
N ILE A 108 -0.30 -12.96 12.96
CA ILE A 108 -1.64 -13.53 13.20
C ILE A 108 -2.60 -13.15 12.08
N SER A 109 -2.67 -11.86 11.73
CA SER A 109 -3.55 -11.34 10.68
C SER A 109 -2.94 -11.44 9.29
N GLY A 110 -1.61 -11.58 9.20
CA GLY A 110 -0.88 -11.51 7.95
C GLY A 110 -0.81 -10.08 7.37
N LYS A 111 -1.27 -9.05 8.10
CA LYS A 111 -1.21 -7.65 7.64
C LYS A 111 0.24 -7.25 7.42
N VAL A 112 0.53 -6.76 6.22
CA VAL A 112 1.84 -6.25 5.82
C VAL A 112 1.82 -4.73 5.87
N PHE A 113 2.85 -4.16 6.47
CA PHE A 113 3.09 -2.73 6.58
C PHE A 113 4.40 -2.40 5.89
N LYS A 114 4.38 -1.46 4.94
CA LYS A 114 5.60 -0.92 4.36
C LYS A 114 6.23 0.06 5.34
N LEU A 115 7.51 -0.13 5.65
CA LEU A 115 8.29 0.83 6.41
C LEU A 115 8.88 1.86 5.45
N ASN A 116 8.59 3.14 5.70
CA ASN A 116 9.01 4.24 4.84
C ASN A 116 10.22 5.01 5.40
N TRP A 117 10.48 4.90 6.70
CA TRP A 117 11.53 5.63 7.39
C TRP A 117 12.07 4.89 8.61
N VAL A 118 13.17 5.40 9.17
CA VAL A 118 13.74 5.03 10.48
C VAL A 118 14.06 6.30 11.31
N PRO A 119 13.94 6.26 12.66
CA PRO A 119 13.41 5.15 13.44
C PRO A 119 11.92 4.92 13.14
N ALA A 120 11.55 3.67 12.87
CA ALA A 120 10.18 3.28 12.61
C ALA A 120 9.56 2.80 13.92
N ILE A 121 8.76 3.65 14.56
CA ILE A 121 8.06 3.25 15.79
C ILE A 121 6.92 2.30 15.42
N ILE A 122 6.83 1.20 16.15
CA ILE A 122 5.77 0.19 16.08
C ILE A 122 5.01 0.23 17.39
N GLY A 123 3.70 0.41 17.33
CA GLY A 123 2.91 0.53 18.54
C GLY A 123 1.46 0.88 18.26
N ARG A 124 0.90 1.76 19.09
CA ARG A 124 -0.46 2.25 18.95
C ARG A 124 -0.44 3.77 18.97
N ALA A 125 -1.21 4.39 18.09
CA ALA A 125 -1.34 5.85 18.06
C ALA A 125 -1.73 6.43 19.44
N ASP A 126 -1.08 7.53 19.81
CA ASP A 126 -1.41 8.33 20.97
C ASP A 126 -0.91 9.79 20.80
N ARG A 127 -1.87 10.70 20.63
CA ARG A 127 -1.65 12.13 20.39
C ARG A 127 -0.99 12.89 21.54
N SER A 128 -0.81 12.25 22.68
CA SER A 128 -0.08 12.83 23.81
C SER A 128 1.44 12.58 23.75
N LEU A 129 1.92 11.77 22.80
CA LEU A 129 3.34 11.46 22.66
C LEU A 129 4.06 12.43 21.71
N ASN A 130 5.23 12.90 22.13
CA ASN A 130 6.03 13.87 21.36
C ASN A 130 6.56 13.29 20.04
N ASP A 131 6.72 11.97 19.97
CA ASP A 131 7.29 11.21 18.85
C ASP A 131 6.22 10.49 18.01
N GLU A 132 4.93 10.81 18.19
CA GLU A 132 3.85 10.15 17.43
C GLU A 132 4.03 10.27 15.92
N HIS A 133 4.64 11.37 15.46
CA HIS A 133 4.96 11.59 14.05
C HIS A 133 5.91 10.53 13.48
N LEU A 134 6.65 9.77 14.31
CA LEU A 134 7.54 8.68 13.90
C LEU A 134 6.85 7.30 13.89
N LEU A 135 5.56 7.22 14.27
CA LEU A 135 4.77 5.99 14.22
C LEU A 135 4.65 5.50 12.77
N ALA A 136 5.40 4.46 12.44
CA ALA A 136 5.42 3.85 11.11
C ALA A 136 4.40 2.71 10.99
N VAL A 137 4.07 2.05 12.10
CA VAL A 137 3.12 0.93 12.15
C VAL A 137 2.17 1.11 13.33
N ASP A 138 0.93 1.50 13.03
CA ASP A 138 -0.16 1.51 14.00
C ASP A 138 -0.84 0.14 14.07
N LEU A 139 -0.59 -0.57 15.18
CA LEU A 139 -1.20 -1.84 15.52
C LEU A 139 -2.53 -1.66 16.25
N GLY A 140 -2.91 -0.44 16.61
CA GLY A 140 -4.13 -0.12 17.35
C GLY A 140 -5.42 -0.62 16.70
N GLU A 141 -5.44 -0.66 15.36
CA GLU A 141 -6.60 -1.09 14.56
C GLU A 141 -6.76 -2.62 14.48
N LEU A 142 -5.79 -3.40 14.97
CA LEU A 142 -5.85 -4.86 14.91
C LEU A 142 -6.76 -5.44 16.02
N LEU A 143 -7.19 -6.70 15.85
CA LEU A 143 -8.13 -7.42 16.74
C LEU A 143 -7.69 -7.46 18.24
N ARG A 144 -6.43 -7.09 18.56
CA ARG A 144 -5.90 -6.93 19.92
C ARG A 144 -5.02 -5.67 20.10
N GLY A 145 -5.12 -4.72 19.17
CA GLY A 145 -4.29 -3.53 19.10
C GLY A 145 -4.33 -2.66 20.34
N SER A 146 -5.47 -2.62 21.03
CA SER A 146 -5.66 -1.87 22.28
C SER A 146 -4.74 -2.32 23.43
N ARG A 147 -4.20 -3.54 23.36
CA ARG A 147 -3.26 -4.10 24.37
C ARG A 147 -1.80 -3.85 24.03
N VAL A 148 -1.50 -3.37 22.82
CA VAL A 148 -0.14 -3.06 22.41
C VAL A 148 0.29 -1.75 23.08
N SER A 149 1.55 -1.71 23.53
CA SER A 149 2.15 -0.47 24.03
C SER A 149 2.11 0.61 22.94
N ARG A 150 1.99 1.86 23.34
CA ARG A 150 2.07 3.00 22.41
C ARG A 150 3.40 3.03 21.67
N ARG A 151 4.44 2.55 22.35
CA ARG A 151 5.79 2.29 21.83
C ARG A 151 6.15 0.87 22.21
N HIS A 152 5.87 -0.07 21.32
CA HIS A 152 6.10 -1.49 21.55
C HIS A 152 7.51 -1.90 21.17
N ALA A 153 7.98 -1.35 20.05
CA ALA A 153 9.35 -1.49 19.57
C ALA A 153 9.65 -0.34 18.60
N GLN A 154 10.90 -0.20 18.20
CA GLN A 154 11.29 0.58 17.03
C GLN A 154 12.28 -0.19 16.17
N ILE A 155 12.22 0.07 14.86
CA ILE A 155 13.25 -0.38 13.93
C ILE A 155 14.18 0.80 13.65
N VAL A 156 15.47 0.60 13.85
CA VAL A 156 16.53 1.57 13.53
C VAL A 156 17.44 0.99 12.45
N GLU A 157 18.15 1.87 11.74
CA GLU A 157 19.16 1.47 10.76
C GLU A 157 20.53 1.99 11.22
N ASP A 158 21.52 1.11 11.25
CA ASP A 158 22.93 1.47 11.48
C ASP A 158 23.80 0.78 10.43
N HIS A 159 24.60 1.56 9.70
CA HIS A 159 25.45 1.09 8.61
C HIS A 159 24.74 0.16 7.59
N GLY A 160 23.47 0.43 7.26
CA GLY A 160 22.67 -0.34 6.32
C GLY A 160 22.05 -1.63 6.89
N GLN A 161 22.27 -1.90 8.17
CA GLN A 161 21.66 -3.03 8.89
C GLN A 161 20.52 -2.54 9.76
N LEU A 162 19.44 -3.32 9.79
CA LEU A 162 18.24 -2.99 10.56
C LEU A 162 18.27 -3.71 11.91
N PHE A 163 17.98 -2.96 12.96
CA PHE A 163 17.92 -3.46 14.33
C PHE A 163 16.55 -3.21 14.93
N LEU A 164 16.07 -4.17 15.71
CA LEU A 164 14.88 -4.03 16.53
C LEU A 164 15.30 -3.61 17.94
N GLU A 165 14.78 -2.50 18.41
CA GLU A 165 14.93 -2.03 19.78
C GLU A 165 13.57 -2.05 20.48
N VAL A 166 13.54 -2.50 21.74
CA VAL A 166 12.30 -2.70 22.53
C VAL A 166 12.31 -1.78 23.73
#